data_AF-A0A392WIT3-F1
#
_entry.id   AF-A0A392WIT3-F1
#
_cell.length_a   1.000
_cell.length_b   1.000
_cell.length_c   1.000
_cell.angle_alpha   90.00
_cell.angle_beta   90.00
_cell.angle_gamma   90.00
#
_symmetry.space_group_name_H-M   'P 1'
#
loop_
_entity.id
_entity.type
_entity.pdbx_description
1 polymer ?
#
loop_
_entity_poly.entity_id
_entity_poly.type
_entity_poly.pdbx_seq_one_letter_code
_entity_poly.pdbx_strand_id
1 'polypeptide(L)' 'GSLTRPFSESEVKAAVWDCGNFKSPGPDGINFGFLKDFWPELQAVVMRYLSEFHRNGRLTK' A
#
# COMPACT_ATOMS: atom_id res chain seq x y z
N GLY A 1 -18.19 4.33 -7.43
CA GLY A 1 -18.09 2.90 -7.81
C GLY A 1 -17.63 2.13 -6.58
N SER A 2 -18.21 0.95 -6.33
CA SER A 2 -17.73 0.04 -5.28
C SER A 2 -16.58 -0.82 -5.81
N LEU A 3 -15.64 -1.19 -4.95
CA LEU A 3 -14.62 -2.19 -5.29
C LEU A 3 -15.29 -3.57 -5.44
N THR A 4 -14.88 -4.33 -6.45
CA THR A 4 -15.55 -5.59 -6.83
C THR A 4 -14.85 -6.84 -6.32
N ARG A 5 -13.55 -6.76 -5.98
CA ARG A 5 -12.74 -7.90 -5.51
C ARG A 5 -11.73 -7.47 -4.43
N PRO A 6 -11.48 -8.31 -3.40
CA PRO A 6 -10.44 -8.05 -2.40
C PRO A 6 -9.05 -7.96 -3.03
N PHE A 7 -8.15 -7.26 -2.32
CA PHE A 7 -6.77 -7.13 -2.76
C PHE A 7 -5.95 -8.39 -2.44
N SER A 8 -5.06 -8.79 -3.33
CA SER A 8 -4.07 -9.85 -3.09
C SER A 8 -2.72 -9.28 -2.67
N GLU A 9 -1.95 -10.02 -1.87
CA GLU A 9 -0.62 -9.55 -1.45
C GLU A 9 0.32 -9.38 -2.65
N SER A 10 0.26 -10.30 -3.62
CA SER A 10 1.11 -10.28 -4.80
C SER A 10 0.83 -9.09 -5.71
N GLU A 11 -0.44 -8.73 -5.93
CA GLU A 11 -0.77 -7.56 -6.76
C GLU A 11 -0.37 -6.24 -6.07
N VAL A 12 -0.56 -6.16 -4.75
CA VAL A 12 -0.18 -4.98 -3.97
C VAL A 12 1.34 -4.82 -3.97
N LYS A 13 2.08 -5.91 -3.74
CA LYS A 13 3.54 -5.91 -3.81
C LYS A 13 4.04 -5.51 -5.20
N ALA A 14 3.44 -6.04 -6.25
CA ALA A 14 3.79 -5.67 -7.63
C ALA A 14 3.60 -4.16 -7.87
N ALA A 15 2.47 -3.60 -7.42
CA ALA A 15 2.21 -2.16 -7.54
C ALA A 15 3.21 -1.31 -6.74
N VAL A 16 3.62 -1.76 -5.54
CA VAL A 16 4.67 -1.10 -4.76
C VAL A 16 6.02 -1.14 -5.50
N TRP A 17 6.36 -2.26 -6.12
CA TRP A 17 7.63 -2.42 -6.86
C TRP A 17 7.69 -1.63 -8.16
N ASP A 18 6.55 -1.48 -8.84
CA ASP A 18 6.41 -0.66 -10.05
C ASP A 18 6.62 0.85 -9.76
N CYS A 19 6.42 1.28 -8.50
CA CYS A 19 6.70 2.65 -8.10
C CYS A 19 8.22 2.92 -7.93
N GLY A 20 8.72 4.01 -8.49
CA GLY A 20 10.14 4.39 -8.34
C GLY A 20 10.55 4.68 -6.89
N ASN A 21 11.75 4.24 -6.49
CA ASN A 21 12.25 4.34 -5.11
C ASN A 21 12.39 5.80 -4.62
N PHE A 22 12.79 6.71 -5.50
CA PHE A 22 13.12 8.10 -5.19
C PHE A 22 12.08 9.10 -5.72
N LYS A 23 10.81 8.67 -5.88
CA LYS A 23 9.74 9.64 -6.11
C LYS A 23 9.72 10.66 -4.96
N SER A 24 9.30 11.89 -5.27
CA SER A 24 9.23 12.98 -4.29
C SER A 24 8.58 12.48 -3.00
N PRO A 25 9.26 12.60 -1.85
CA PRO A 25 8.71 12.13 -0.59
C PRO A 25 7.43 12.91 -0.27
N GLY A 26 6.53 12.27 0.48
CA GLY A 26 5.40 12.98 1.07
C GLY A 26 5.89 14.06 2.06
N PRO A 27 4.98 14.87 2.62
CA PRO A 27 5.31 15.81 3.71
C PRO A 27 5.96 15.14 4.93
N ASP A 28 5.83 13.81 5.04
CA ASP A 28 6.41 12.95 6.07
C ASP A 28 7.86 12.51 5.77
N GLY A 29 8.40 12.82 4.58
CA GLY A 29 9.73 12.38 4.18
C GLY A 29 9.80 10.92 3.71
N ILE A 30 8.67 10.21 3.65
CA ILE A 30 8.61 8.78 3.30
C ILE A 30 8.37 8.62 1.79
N ASN A 31 9.09 7.68 1.17
CA ASN A 31 8.92 7.32 -0.23
C ASN A 31 8.69 5.80 -0.38
N PHE A 32 8.52 5.33 -1.63
CA PHE A 32 8.35 3.91 -1.91
C PHE A 32 9.59 3.06 -1.61
N GLY A 33 10.78 3.65 -1.55
CA GLY A 33 11.99 2.97 -1.07
C GLY A 33 11.80 2.41 0.34
N PHE A 34 11.27 3.23 1.26
CA PHE A 34 10.97 2.77 2.62
C PHE A 34 9.98 1.59 2.63
N LEU A 35 8.89 1.68 1.86
CA LEU A 35 7.91 0.58 1.78
C LEU A 35 8.52 -0.72 1.22
N LYS A 36 9.50 -0.62 0.31
CA LYS A 36 10.21 -1.77 -0.25
C LYS A 36 11.19 -2.37 0.75
N ASP A 37 11.97 -1.52 1.42
CA ASP A 37 13.00 -1.93 2.38
C ASP A 37 12.38 -2.65 3.59
N PHE A 38 11.23 -2.16 4.06
CA PHE A 38 10.50 -2.70 5.23
C PHE A 38 9.26 -3.52 4.86
N TRP A 39 9.20 -4.05 3.62
CA TRP A 39 8.05 -4.85 3.18
C TRP A 39 7.74 -6.05 4.11
N PRO A 40 8.72 -6.86 4.56
CA PRO A 40 8.46 -7.99 5.46
C PRO A 40 7.73 -7.60 6.75
N GLU A 41 8.03 -6.43 7.29
CA GLU A 41 7.45 -5.88 8.52
C GLU A 41 6.11 -5.18 8.26
N LEU A 42 5.98 -4.49 7.12
CA LEU A 42 4.82 -3.64 6.81
C LEU A 42 3.70 -4.35 6.07
N GLN A 43 3.97 -5.44 5.34
CA GLN A 43 3.00 -6.08 4.46
C GLN A 43 1.69 -6.45 5.17
N ALA A 44 1.77 -6.96 6.41
CA ALA A 44 0.58 -7.33 7.17
C ALA A 44 -0.30 -6.12 7.51
N VAL A 45 0.34 -4.98 7.84
CA VAL A 45 -0.36 -3.73 8.14
C VAL A 45 -0.98 -3.14 6.88
N VAL A 46 -0.23 -3.11 5.77
CA VAL A 46 -0.70 -2.64 4.46
C VAL A 46 -1.92 -3.45 4.00
N MET A 47 -1.84 -4.78 4.04
CA MET A 47 -2.93 -5.66 3.63
C MET A 47 -4.17 -5.52 4.51
N ARG A 48 -4.00 -5.32 5.83
CA ARG A 48 -5.10 -5.00 6.74
C ARG A 48 -5.79 -3.69 6.35
N TYR A 49 -5.01 -2.64 6.09
CA TYR A 49 -5.55 -1.34 5.66
C TYR A 49 -6.32 -1.43 4.35
N LEU A 50 -5.78 -2.13 3.35
CA LEU A 50 -6.44 -2.32 2.06
C LEU A 50 -7.71 -3.18 2.18
N SER A 51 -7.74 -4.14 3.09
CA SER A 51 -8.95 -4.93 3.38
C SER A 51 -10.06 -4.08 3.98
N GLU A 52 -9.73 -3.18 4.92
CA GLU A 52 -10.69 -2.25 5.51
C GLU A 52 -11.15 -1.20 4.49
N PHE A 53 -10.25 -0.73 3.63
CA PHE A 53 -10.61 0.15 2.52
C PHE A 53 -11.57 -0.52 1.55
N HIS A 54 -11.33 -1.80 1.21
CA HIS A 54 -12.19 -2.59 0.34
C HIS A 54 -13.63 -2.70 0.89
N ARG A 55 -13.75 -2.96 2.20
CA ARG A 55 -15.04 -3.13 2.88
C ARG A 55 -15.80 -1.81 3.06
N ASN A 56 -15.09 -0.76 3.44
CA ASN A 56 -15.72 0.48 3.93
C ASN A 56 -15.70 1.60 2.89
N GLY A 57 -14.93 1.46 1.80
CA GLY A 57 -14.78 2.47 0.75
C GLY A 57 -14.09 3.76 1.22
N ARG A 58 -13.43 3.74 2.38
CA ARG A 58 -12.84 4.93 3.02
C ARG A 58 -11.41 4.66 3.41
N LEU A 59 -10.49 5.51 2.93
CA LEU A 59 -9.15 5.59 3.48
C LEU A 59 -9.28 6.34 4.81
N THR A 60 -9.19 5.60 5.92
CA THR A 60 -9.19 6.21 7.25
C THR A 60 -7.94 7.08 7.39
N LYS A 61 -8.15 8.28 7.95
CA LYS A 61 -7.12 9.30 8.14
C LYS A 61 -6.14 8.92 9.24
#